data_AF-A0A4Z0Q332-F1
#
_entry.id   AF-A0A4Z0Q332-F1
#
_cell.length_a   1.000
_cell.length_b   1.000
_cell.length_c   1.000
_cell.angle_alpha   90.00
_cell.angle_beta   90.00
_cell.angle_gamma   90.00
#
_symmetry.space_group_name_H-M   'P 1'
#
loop_
_entity.id
_entity.type
_entity.pdbx_description
1 polymer ?
#
loop_
_entity_poly.entity_id
_entity_poly.type
_entity_poly.pdbx_seq_one_letter_code
_entity_poly.pdbx_strand_id
1 'polypeptide(L)' 'MNTTKTLTRQTNKNKRNERIRAAFQRRYTEAPRPRKFSREYIIAELADEFFLATSTLENILYQQTA' A
#
# COMPACT_ATOMS: atom_id res chain seq x y z
N MET A 1 27.56 -10.97 -11.29
CA MET A 1 26.28 -11.07 -10.56
C MET A 1 25.86 -9.67 -10.10
N ASN A 2 24.74 -9.14 -10.61
CA ASN A 2 24.25 -7.77 -10.32
C ASN A 2 23.41 -7.70 -9.03
N THR A 3 23.93 -8.23 -7.93
CA THR A 3 23.26 -8.27 -6.62
C THR A 3 22.84 -6.89 -6.13
N THR A 4 23.67 -5.86 -6.36
CA THR A 4 23.40 -4.47 -5.95
C THR A 4 22.14 -3.89 -6.57
N LYS A 5 21.88 -4.14 -7.86
CA LYS A 5 20.70 -3.60 -8.57
C LYS A 5 19.40 -4.22 -8.04
N THR A 6 19.43 -5.53 -7.76
CA THR A 6 18.28 -6.25 -7.19
C THR A 6 17.95 -5.75 -5.78
N LEU A 7 18.97 -5.49 -4.96
CA LEU A 7 18.79 -4.92 -3.61
C LEU A 7 18.17 -3.53 -3.67
N THR A 8 18.66 -2.63 -4.54
CA THR A 8 18.08 -1.29 -4.71
C THR A 8 16.60 -1.34 -5.14
N ARG A 9 16.25 -2.23 -6.07
CA ARG A 9 14.86 -2.41 -6.53
C ARG A 9 13.96 -2.89 -5.39
N GLN A 10 14.42 -3.85 -4.59
CA GLN A 10 13.65 -4.36 -3.45
C GLN A 10 13.46 -3.28 -2.37
N THR A 11 14.50 -2.51 -2.05
CA THR A 11 14.42 -1.41 -1.10
C THR A 11 13.43 -0.35 -1.55
N ASN A 12 13.44 0.04 -2.83
CA ASN A 12 12.49 1.02 -3.37
C ASN A 12 11.04 0.49 -3.34
N LYS A 13 10.85 -0.80 -3.63
CA LYS A 13 9.54 -1.47 -3.51
C LYS A 13 9.04 -1.42 -2.06
N ASN A 14 9.88 -1.74 -1.09
CA ASN A 14 9.52 -1.71 0.33
C ASN A 14 9.14 -0.30 0.79
N LYS A 15 9.96 0.71 0.46
CA LYS A 15 9.66 2.12 0.78
C LYS A 15 8.33 2.58 0.21
N ARG A 16 8.00 2.20 -1.04
CA ARG A 16 6.69 2.49 -1.64
C ARG A 16 5.56 1.81 -0.85
N ASN A 17 5.72 0.53 -0.53
CA ASN A 17 4.70 -0.23 0.20
C ASN A 17 4.47 0.34 1.62
N GLU A 18 5.52 0.77 2.31
CA GLU A 18 5.43 1.45 3.61
C GLU A 18 4.66 2.76 3.52
N ARG A 19 4.93 3.59 2.49
CA ARG A 19 4.18 4.83 2.24
C ARG A 19 2.68 4.58 2.02
N ILE A 20 2.34 3.53 1.29
CA ILE A 20 0.94 3.12 1.05
C ILE A 20 0.26 2.74 2.37
N ARG A 21 0.92 1.91 3.20
CA ARG A 21 0.39 1.49 4.51
C ARG A 21 0.21 2.67 5.46
N ALA A 22 1.17 3.60 5.49
CA ALA A 22 1.06 4.82 6.29
C ALA A 22 -0.11 5.71 5.83
N ALA A 23 -0.32 5.85 4.52
CA ALA A 23 -1.47 6.58 3.99
C ALA A 23 -2.80 5.93 4.38
N PHE A 24 -2.89 4.60 4.28
CA PHE A 24 -4.06 3.82 4.72
C PHE A 24 -4.34 4.04 6.22
N GLN A 25 -3.33 3.87 7.07
CA GLN A 25 -3.47 4.00 8.51
C GLN A 25 -3.93 5.41 8.91
N ARG A 26 -3.25 6.44 8.39
CA ARG A 26 -3.57 7.85 8.69
C ARG A 26 -5.01 8.22 8.31
N ARG A 27 -5.52 7.74 7.17
CA ARG A 27 -6.83 8.15 6.63
C ARG A 27 -7.99 7.32 7.18
N TYR A 28 -7.80 6.02 7.33
CA TYR A 28 -8.92 5.09 7.54
C TYR A 28 -8.92 4.44 8.92
N THR A 29 -7.80 4.45 9.65
CA THR A 29 -7.74 3.84 11.00
C THR A 29 -7.55 4.87 12.10
N GLU A 30 -6.70 5.89 11.89
CA GLU A 30 -6.36 6.89 12.93
C GLU A 30 -7.24 8.14 12.91
N ALA A 31 -8.18 8.24 11.96
CA ALA A 31 -9.08 9.39 11.89
C ALA A 31 -9.96 9.47 13.16
N PRO A 32 -10.18 10.66 13.75
CA PRO A 32 -10.92 10.84 15.02
C PRO A 32 -12.34 10.26 15.03
N ARG A 33 -12.94 10.13 13.84
CA ARG A 33 -14.21 9.42 13.58
C ARG A 33 -14.05 8.69 12.25
N PRO A 34 -13.52 7.47 12.26
CA PRO A 34 -13.27 6.77 11.01
C PRO A 34 -14.62 6.47 10.36
N ARG A 35 -14.85 7.06 9.18
CA ARG A 35 -15.98 6.64 8.34
C ARG A 35 -15.72 5.18 7.97
N LYS A 36 -16.74 4.34 8.07
CA LYS A 36 -16.66 2.96 7.61
C LYS A 36 -16.71 2.94 6.09
N PHE A 37 -15.55 3.11 5.46
CA PHE A 37 -15.42 2.93 4.03
C PHE A 37 -15.42 1.44 3.69
N SER A 38 -15.98 1.09 2.54
CA SER A 38 -15.83 -0.27 2.03
C SER A 38 -14.38 -0.53 1.63
N ARG A 39 -14.00 -1.80 1.64
CA ARG A 39 -12.66 -2.23 1.25
C ARG A 39 -12.36 -1.84 -0.18
N GLU A 40 -13.34 -1.99 -1.07
CA GLU A 40 -13.26 -1.68 -2.50
C GLU A 40 -13.01 -0.19 -2.72
N TYR A 41 -13.68 0.67 -1.94
CA TYR A 41 -13.48 2.11 -2.01
C TYR A 41 -12.06 2.49 -1.61
N ILE A 42 -11.56 1.97 -0.48
CA ILE A 42 -10.20 2.24 0.00
C ILE A 42 -9.15 1.79 -1.04
N ILE A 43 -9.34 0.59 -1.60
CA ILE A 43 -8.42 0.04 -2.59
C ILE A 43 -8.43 0.89 -3.86
N ALA A 44 -9.60 1.30 -4.35
CA ALA A 44 -9.73 2.15 -5.54
C ALA A 44 -9.06 3.52 -5.33
N GLU A 45 -9.34 4.19 -4.21
CA GLU A 45 -8.77 5.52 -3.91
C GLU A 45 -7.24 5.47 -3.83
N LEU A 46 -6.67 4.45 -3.17
CA LEU A 46 -5.23 4.29 -3.08
C LEU A 46 -4.59 3.77 -4.38
N ALA A 47 -5.31 3.00 -5.19
CA ALA A 47 -4.85 2.55 -6.50
C ALA A 47 -4.65 3.75 -7.45
N ASP A 48 -5.61 4.67 -7.46
CA ASP A 48 -5.56 5.89 -8.26
C ASP A 48 -4.44 6.83 -7.77
N GLU A 49 -4.30 7.03 -6.45
CA GLU A 49 -3.26 7.90 -5.88
C GLU A 49 -1.83 7.41 -6.18
N PHE A 50 -1.60 6.10 -6.09
CA PHE A 50 -0.27 5.52 -6.26
C PHE A 50 -0.01 5.01 -7.67
N PHE A 51 -0.98 5.14 -8.59
CA PHE A 51 -0.92 4.64 -9.97
C PHE A 51 -0.56 3.15 -10.04
N LEU A 52 -1.24 2.34 -9.24
CA LEU A 52 -1.02 0.89 -9.14
C LEU A 52 -2.33 0.14 -9.39
N ALA A 53 -2.22 -1.11 -9.84
CA ALA A 53 -3.39 -1.98 -9.96
C ALA A 53 -4.03 -2.23 -8.58
N THR A 54 -5.35 -2.32 -8.54
CA THR A 54 -6.13 -2.62 -7.33
C THR A 54 -5.66 -3.90 -6.64
N SER A 55 -5.35 -4.96 -7.41
CA SER A 55 -4.79 -6.21 -6.89
C SER A 55 -3.44 -6.02 -6.20
N THR A 56 -2.62 -5.07 -6.66
CA THR A 56 -1.34 -4.75 -6.00
C THR A 56 -1.57 -4.06 -4.66
N LEU A 57 -2.53 -3.13 -4.58
CA LEU A 57 -2.91 -2.50 -3.32
C LEU A 57 -3.49 -3.51 -2.33
N GLU A 58 -4.37 -4.38 -2.82
CA GLU A 58 -4.97 -5.44 -2.03
C GLU A 58 -3.91 -6.34 -1.39
N ASN A 59 -2.89 -6.73 -2.17
CA ASN A 59 -1.78 -7.53 -1.67
C ASN A 59 -0.90 -6.76 -0.66
N ILE A 60 -0.67 -5.46 -0.86
CA ILE A 60 0.15 -4.64 0.04
C ILE A 60 -0.51 -4.45 1.41
N LEU A 61 -1.84 -4.27 1.40
CA LEU A 61 -2.63 -3.90 2.58
C LEU A 61 -3.18 -5.11 3.34
N TYR A 62 -3.66 -6.14 2.64
CA TYR A 62 -4.47 -7.19 3.24
C TYR A 62 -3.89 -8.60 3.11
N GLN A 63 -3.02 -8.86 2.15
CA GLN A 63 -2.28 -10.12 2.13
C GLN A 63 -1.03 -9.99 3.01
N GLN A 64 -1.10 -10.56 4.21
CA GLN A 64 0.12 -10.98 4.89
C GLN A 64 0.71 -12.13 4.07
N THR A 65 1.92 -11.95 3.54
CA THR A 65 2.78 -13.12 3.31
C THR A 65 2.90 -13.80 4.68
N ALA A 66 2.26 -14.96 4.81
CA ALA A 66 2.45 -15.87 5.93
C ALA A 66 3.93 -16.23 6.08
#